data_AF-A0A379ZP18-F1
#
_entry.id   AF-A0A379ZP18-F1
#
_cell.length_a   1.000
_cell.length_b   1.000
_cell.length_c   1.000
_cell.angle_alpha   90.00
_cell.angle_beta   90.00
_cell.angle_gamma   90.00
#
_symmetry.space_group_name_H-M   'P 1'
#
loop_
_entity.id
_entity.type
_entity.pdbx_description
1 polymer ?
#
loop_
_entity_poly.entity_id
_entity_poly.type
_entity_poly.pdbx_seq_one_letter_code
_entity_poly.pdbx_strand_id
1 'polypeptide(L)'
;MQTVNVSMHGIVNQSAEMRGIVALIDSVAFQTHILALNAAIEAAHAGVHGRGFAIVAKEVGLLAQKSSHSTRDIQQLINRSLLQIDQGSQAVELLTGNLRQIIDLVNKCSALMGEISLASFNQGESIQAVTARIATLNQVAQQTGDVVSAVTEASQSLQGESERLEKAMARFRLPVQ
;
A
#
# COMPACT_ATOMS: atom_id res chain seq x y z
N MET A 1 8.80 -3.34 -9.95
CA MET A 1 9.38 -4.20 -8.88
C MET A 1 10.12 -5.40 -9.45
N GLN A 2 9.49 -6.24 -10.27
CA GLN A 2 10.15 -7.41 -10.89
C GLN A 2 11.40 -7.05 -11.69
N THR A 3 11.37 -5.94 -12.45
CA THR A 3 12.54 -5.41 -13.16
C THR A 3 13.68 -5.02 -12.22
N VAL A 4 13.39 -4.46 -11.04
CA VAL A 4 14.41 -4.06 -10.06
C VAL A 4 15.11 -5.28 -9.48
N ASN A 5 14.35 -6.32 -9.15
CA ASN A 5 14.89 -7.58 -8.63
C ASN A 5 15.75 -8.29 -9.69
N VAL A 6 15.27 -8.36 -10.94
CA VAL A 6 16.04 -8.89 -12.09
C VAL A 6 17.34 -8.11 -12.29
N SER A 7 17.29 -6.77 -12.25
CA SER A 7 18.50 -5.94 -12.37
C SER A 7 19.48 -6.18 -11.23
N MET A 8 19.00 -6.31 -9.98
CA MET A 8 19.86 -6.60 -8.82
C MET A 8 20.55 -7.96 -8.95
N HIS A 9 19.82 -9.01 -9.37
CA HIS A 9 20.41 -10.32 -9.66
C HIS A 9 21.43 -10.25 -10.81
N GLY A 10 21.16 -9.45 -11.84
CA GLY A 10 22.12 -9.19 -12.92
C GLY A 10 23.43 -8.59 -12.39
N ILE A 11 23.36 -7.58 -11.52
CA ILE A 11 24.55 -6.96 -10.92
C ILE A 11 25.32 -7.95 -10.04
N VAL A 12 24.63 -8.82 -9.28
CA VAL A 12 25.29 -9.87 -8.48
C VAL A 12 26.08 -10.83 -9.37
N ASN A 13 25.50 -11.30 -10.47
CA ASN A 13 26.18 -12.19 -11.41
C ASN A 13 27.40 -11.51 -12.04
N GLN A 14 27.24 -10.25 -12.49
CA GLN A 14 28.33 -9.50 -13.10
C GLN A 14 29.47 -9.21 -12.10
N SER A 15 29.13 -8.98 -10.83
CA SER A 15 30.11 -8.82 -9.75
C SER A 15 30.86 -10.13 -9.44
N ALA A 16 30.21 -11.29 -9.61
CA ALA A 16 30.87 -12.59 -9.48
C ALA A 16 31.88 -12.82 -10.61
N GLU A 17 31.55 -12.46 -11.85
CA GLU A 17 32.49 -12.48 -12.98
C GLU A 17 33.69 -11.56 -12.72
N MET A 18 33.46 -10.33 -12.28
CA MET A 18 34.53 -9.39 -11.91
C MET A 18 35.48 -9.99 -10.87
N ARG A 19 34.94 -10.70 -9.86
CA ARG A 19 35.75 -11.36 -8.83
C ARG A 19 36.67 -12.44 -9.43
N GLY A 20 36.18 -13.19 -10.42
CA GLY A 20 36.99 -14.17 -11.16
C GLY A 20 38.12 -13.51 -11.94
N ILE A 21 37.84 -12.39 -12.62
CA ILE A 21 38.85 -11.62 -13.37
C ILE A 21 39.92 -11.06 -12.42
N VAL A 22 39.50 -10.47 -11.30
CA VAL A 22 40.40 -9.93 -10.26
C VAL A 22 41.30 -11.04 -9.70
N ALA A 23 40.75 -12.24 -9.41
CA ALA A 23 41.55 -13.38 -8.97
C ALA A 23 42.59 -13.83 -10.02
N LEU A 24 42.22 -13.81 -11.31
CA LEU A 24 43.16 -14.10 -12.40
C LEU A 24 44.29 -13.07 -12.47
N ILE A 25 43.99 -11.78 -12.31
CA ILE A 25 44.99 -10.71 -12.29
C ILE A 25 45.97 -10.89 -11.13
N ASP A 26 45.48 -11.25 -9.92
CA ASP A 26 46.36 -11.51 -8.76
C ASP A 26 47.29 -12.70 -9.02
N SER A 27 46.77 -13.75 -9.65
CA SER A 27 47.56 -14.92 -10.06
C SER A 27 48.66 -14.55 -11.06
N VAL A 28 48.34 -13.73 -12.07
CA VAL A 28 49.33 -13.23 -13.05
C VAL A 28 50.38 -12.33 -12.39
N ALA A 29 49.95 -11.43 -11.49
CA ALA A 29 50.86 -10.59 -10.72
C ALA A 29 51.81 -11.44 -9.86
N PHE A 30 51.30 -12.47 -9.17
CA PHE A 30 52.11 -13.40 -8.41
C PHE A 30 53.13 -14.15 -9.27
N GLN A 31 52.70 -14.70 -10.41
CA GLN A 31 53.61 -15.37 -11.37
C GLN A 31 54.69 -14.42 -11.90
N THR A 32 54.32 -13.17 -12.19
CA THR A 32 55.25 -12.12 -12.64
C THR A 32 56.26 -11.79 -11.56
N HIS A 33 55.85 -11.77 -10.30
CA HIS A 33 56.74 -11.57 -9.15
C HIS A 33 57.75 -12.71 -9.01
N ILE A 34 57.33 -13.97 -9.19
CA ILE A 34 58.23 -15.12 -9.17
C ILE A 34 59.22 -15.09 -10.36
N LEU A 35 58.75 -14.72 -11.56
CA LEU A 35 59.62 -14.55 -12.72
C LEU A 35 60.67 -13.45 -12.50
N ALA A 36 60.27 -12.32 -11.91
CA ALA A 36 61.16 -11.23 -11.55
C ALA A 36 62.21 -11.66 -10.52
N LEU A 37 61.82 -12.45 -9.51
CA LEU A 37 62.74 -13.01 -8.54
C LEU A 37 63.77 -13.94 -9.20
N ASN A 38 63.33 -14.84 -10.08
CA ASN A 38 64.22 -15.74 -10.83
C ASN A 38 65.21 -14.95 -11.71
N ALA A 39 64.73 -13.90 -12.38
CA ALA A 39 65.59 -13.03 -13.18
C ALA A 39 66.62 -12.27 -12.33
N ALA A 40 66.25 -11.85 -11.11
CA ALA A 40 67.17 -11.21 -10.18
C ALA A 40 68.28 -12.19 -9.71
N ILE A 41 67.93 -13.46 -9.49
CA ILE A 41 68.90 -14.52 -9.15
C ILE A 41 69.87 -14.75 -10.31
N GLU A 42 69.37 -14.88 -11.53
CA GLU A 42 70.21 -15.11 -12.71
C GLU A 42 71.13 -13.91 -13.01
N ALA A 43 70.62 -12.70 -12.80
CA ALA A 43 71.41 -11.48 -12.91
C ALA A 43 72.54 -11.41 -11.87
N ALA A 44 72.33 -11.93 -10.65
CA ALA A 44 73.37 -12.07 -9.64
C ALA A 44 74.43 -13.10 -10.07
N HIS A 45 74.01 -14.20 -10.70
CA HIS A 45 74.92 -15.22 -11.25
C HIS A 45 75.82 -14.68 -12.36
N ALA A 46 75.29 -13.81 -13.24
CA ALA A 46 76.04 -13.17 -14.32
C ALA A 46 77.02 -12.06 -13.85
N GLY A 47 77.06 -11.75 -12.55
CA GLY A 47 78.00 -10.81 -11.96
C GLY A 47 77.94 -9.41 -12.57
N VAL A 48 79.05 -8.92 -13.11
CA VAL A 48 79.15 -7.54 -13.65
C VAL A 48 78.27 -7.35 -14.89
N HIS A 49 78.10 -8.39 -15.71
CA HIS A 49 77.27 -8.35 -16.91
C HIS A 49 75.76 -8.34 -16.60
N GLY A 50 75.35 -8.79 -15.41
CA GLY A 50 73.96 -8.86 -14.99
C GLY A 50 73.41 -7.59 -14.31
N ARG A 51 74.23 -6.57 -14.03
CA ARG A 51 73.80 -5.38 -13.25
C ARG A 51 72.57 -4.67 -13.82
N GLY A 52 72.52 -4.50 -15.14
CA GLY A 52 71.36 -3.87 -15.80
C GLY A 52 70.10 -4.72 -15.68
N PHE A 53 70.22 -6.04 -15.85
CA PHE A 53 69.11 -6.98 -15.70
C PHE A 53 68.62 -7.06 -14.25
N ALA A 54 69.49 -6.97 -13.25
CA ALA A 54 69.11 -6.97 -11.84
C ALA A 54 68.21 -5.78 -11.47
N ILE A 55 68.47 -4.59 -12.05
CA ILE A 55 67.64 -3.40 -11.82
C ILE A 55 66.26 -3.60 -12.44
N VAL A 56 66.19 -4.07 -13.68
CA VAL A 56 64.91 -4.34 -14.37
C VAL A 56 64.11 -5.40 -13.62
N ALA A 57 64.75 -6.50 -13.19
CA ALA A 57 64.10 -7.56 -12.43
C ALA A 57 63.50 -7.03 -11.10
N LYS A 58 64.23 -6.18 -10.38
CA LYS A 58 63.71 -5.53 -9.17
C LYS A 58 62.49 -4.65 -9.45
N GLU A 59 62.55 -3.83 -10.50
CA GLU A 59 61.43 -2.93 -10.86
C GLU A 59 60.19 -3.71 -11.27
N VAL A 60 60.34 -4.78 -12.06
CA VAL A 60 59.25 -5.69 -12.44
C VAL A 60 58.66 -6.37 -11.20
N GLY A 61 59.49 -6.80 -10.26
CA GLY A 61 59.05 -7.41 -9.00
C GLY A 61 58.23 -6.45 -8.14
N LEU A 62 58.62 -5.18 -8.06
CA LEU A 62 57.88 -4.12 -7.36
C LEU A 62 56.55 -3.81 -8.05
N LEU A 63 56.53 -3.74 -9.38
CA LEU A 63 55.31 -3.54 -10.17
C LEU A 63 54.30 -4.67 -9.94
N ALA A 64 54.78 -5.92 -9.94
CA ALA A 64 53.97 -7.10 -9.67
C ALA A 64 53.37 -7.07 -8.25
N GLN A 65 54.16 -6.72 -7.23
CA GLN A 65 53.66 -6.57 -5.86
C GLN A 65 52.61 -5.45 -5.74
N LYS A 66 52.85 -4.31 -6.40
CA LYS A 66 51.89 -3.20 -6.45
C LYS A 66 50.57 -3.63 -7.13
N SER A 67 50.67 -4.40 -8.21
CA SER A 67 49.49 -4.96 -8.90
C SER A 67 48.69 -5.88 -7.98
N SER A 68 49.31 -6.84 -7.31
CA SER A 68 48.64 -7.70 -6.32
C SER A 68 47.96 -6.90 -5.20
N HIS A 69 48.59 -5.84 -4.71
CA HIS A 69 47.98 -4.98 -3.69
C HIS A 69 46.71 -4.30 -4.21
N SER A 70 46.77 -3.65 -5.39
CA SER A 70 45.59 -3.02 -6.00
C SER A 70 44.47 -4.03 -6.29
N THR A 71 44.82 -5.24 -6.71
CA THR A 71 43.84 -6.30 -6.97
C THR A 71 43.08 -6.70 -5.69
N ARG A 72 43.75 -6.75 -4.54
CA ARG A 72 43.10 -6.99 -3.23
C ARG A 72 42.15 -5.86 -2.84
N ASP A 73 42.53 -4.61 -3.07
CA ASP A 73 41.67 -3.46 -2.79
C ASP A 73 40.40 -3.49 -3.66
N ILE A 74 40.55 -3.82 -4.95
CA ILE A 74 39.40 -4.01 -5.86
C ILE A 74 38.51 -5.15 -5.34
N GLN A 75 39.09 -6.27 -4.89
CA GLN A 75 38.32 -7.39 -4.35
C GLN A 75 37.52 -6.99 -3.09
N GLN A 76 38.08 -6.16 -2.22
CA GLN A 76 37.36 -5.61 -1.06
C GLN A 76 36.19 -4.72 -1.48
N LEU A 77 36.40 -3.85 -2.48
CA LEU A 77 35.34 -3.00 -3.02
C LEU A 77 34.20 -3.81 -3.63
N ILE A 78 34.50 -4.85 -4.41
CA ILE A 78 33.49 -5.77 -4.98
C ILE A 78 32.68 -6.43 -3.87
N ASN A 79 33.34 -6.95 -2.82
CA ASN A 79 32.66 -7.59 -1.70
C ASN A 79 31.74 -6.61 -0.95
N ARG A 80 32.19 -5.36 -0.75
CA ARG A 80 31.37 -4.32 -0.12
C ARG A 80 30.16 -3.97 -0.98
N SER A 81 30.33 -3.82 -2.28
CA SER A 81 29.23 -3.54 -3.22
C SER A 81 28.19 -4.66 -3.21
N LEU A 82 28.62 -5.93 -3.20
CA LEU A 82 27.72 -7.08 -3.10
C LEU A 82 26.88 -7.06 -1.81
N LEU A 83 27.50 -6.72 -0.68
CA LEU A 83 26.80 -6.64 0.60
C LEU A 83 25.74 -5.52 0.58
N GLN A 84 26.05 -4.37 -0.03
CA GLN A 84 25.08 -3.28 -0.20
C GLN A 84 23.93 -3.65 -1.14
N ILE A 85 24.22 -4.39 -2.22
CA ILE A 85 23.20 -4.89 -3.15
C ILE A 85 22.26 -5.88 -2.46
N ASP A 86 22.80 -6.80 -1.66
CA ASP A 86 22.00 -7.77 -0.91
C ASP A 86 21.05 -7.08 0.09
N GLN A 87 21.56 -6.12 0.85
CA GLN A 87 20.75 -5.28 1.74
C GLN A 87 19.65 -4.51 0.96
N GLY A 88 20.00 -3.96 -0.20
CA GLY A 88 19.04 -3.29 -1.08
C GLY A 88 17.96 -4.24 -1.61
N SER A 89 18.33 -5.47 -1.95
CA SER A 89 17.40 -6.52 -2.40
C SER A 89 16.37 -6.86 -1.31
N GLN A 90 16.83 -7.08 -0.07
CA GLN A 90 15.96 -7.37 1.07
C GLN A 90 14.99 -6.21 1.35
N ALA A 91 15.46 -4.96 1.26
CA ALA A 91 14.61 -3.78 1.43
C ALA A 91 13.52 -3.68 0.35
N VAL A 92 13.85 -3.98 -0.91
CA VAL A 92 12.90 -4.00 -2.03
C VAL A 92 11.86 -5.11 -1.86
N GLU A 93 12.26 -6.26 -1.33
CA GLU A 93 11.34 -7.39 -1.05
C GLU A 93 10.32 -7.01 0.04
N LEU A 94 10.80 -6.41 1.14
CA LEU A 94 9.94 -5.91 2.21
C LEU A 94 8.98 -4.83 1.71
N LEU A 95 9.47 -3.89 0.91
CA LEU A 95 8.63 -2.87 0.27
C LEU A 95 7.57 -3.50 -0.64
N THR A 96 7.92 -4.55 -1.39
CA THR A 96 6.98 -5.30 -2.23
C THR A 96 5.88 -5.96 -1.40
N GLY A 97 6.23 -6.53 -0.24
CA GLY A 97 5.26 -7.07 0.73
C GLY A 97 4.28 -6.00 1.22
N ASN A 98 4.78 -4.85 1.64
CA ASN A 98 3.95 -3.74 2.14
C ASN A 98 3.01 -3.20 1.05
N LEU A 99 3.49 -3.05 -0.19
CA LEU A 99 2.64 -2.60 -1.30
C LEU A 99 1.52 -3.59 -1.61
N ARG A 100 1.75 -4.90 -1.48
CA ARG A 100 0.67 -5.90 -1.62
C ARG A 100 -0.40 -5.73 -0.53
N GLN A 101 0.01 -5.47 0.71
CA GLN A 101 -0.94 -5.20 1.79
C GLN A 101 -1.75 -3.93 1.53
N ILE A 102 -1.12 -2.88 1.00
CA ILE A 102 -1.81 -1.63 0.62
C ILE A 102 -2.86 -1.90 -0.45
N ILE A 103 -2.52 -2.67 -1.50
CA ILE A 103 -3.47 -3.03 -2.56
C ILE A 103 -4.66 -3.81 -1.99
N ASP A 104 -4.41 -4.77 -1.09
CA ASP A 104 -5.48 -5.53 -0.42
C ASP A 104 -6.41 -4.63 0.41
N LEU A 105 -5.85 -3.68 1.15
CA LEU A 105 -6.63 -2.70 1.92
C LEU A 105 -7.46 -1.78 1.01
N VAL A 106 -6.91 -1.33 -0.12
CA VAL A 106 -7.64 -0.52 -1.10
C VAL A 106 -8.80 -1.31 -1.69
N ASN A 107 -8.60 -2.58 -2.04
CA ASN A 107 -9.67 -3.45 -2.54
C ASN A 107 -10.79 -3.64 -1.51
N LYS A 108 -10.43 -3.87 -0.23
CA LYS A 108 -11.41 -3.95 0.87
C LYS A 108 -12.19 -2.65 1.05
N CYS A 109 -11.52 -1.50 0.98
CA CYS A 109 -12.15 -0.19 1.05
C CYS A 109 -13.14 0.01 -0.12
N SER A 110 -12.75 -0.40 -1.33
CA SER A 110 -13.64 -0.35 -2.51
C SER A 110 -14.88 -1.24 -2.36
N ALA A 111 -14.71 -2.45 -1.81
CA ALA A 111 -15.84 -3.35 -1.53
C ALA A 111 -16.80 -2.74 -0.50
N LEU A 112 -16.28 -2.18 0.59
CA LEU A 112 -17.08 -1.49 1.60
C LEU A 112 -17.83 -0.27 1.04
N MET A 113 -17.19 0.51 0.15
CA MET A 113 -17.88 1.60 -0.55
C MET A 113 -19.02 1.09 -1.43
N GLY A 114 -18.86 -0.08 -2.07
CA GLY A 114 -19.93 -0.75 -2.81
C GLY A 114 -21.11 -1.14 -1.91
N GLU A 115 -20.83 -1.73 -0.76
CA GLU A 115 -21.85 -2.08 0.24
C GLU A 115 -22.58 -0.85 0.79
N ILE A 116 -21.85 0.23 1.11
CA ILE A 116 -22.43 1.50 1.57
C ILE A 116 -23.34 2.10 0.50
N SER A 117 -22.92 2.08 -0.77
CA SER A 117 -23.72 2.57 -1.89
C SER A 117 -25.05 1.81 -2.02
N LEU A 118 -25.00 0.47 -1.96
CA LEU A 118 -26.19 -0.37 -2.01
C LEU A 118 -27.11 -0.13 -0.80
N ALA A 119 -26.55 -0.04 0.41
CA ALA A 119 -27.30 0.25 1.62
C ALA A 119 -27.98 1.63 1.53
N SER A 120 -27.28 2.63 0.99
CA SER A 120 -27.80 4.00 0.81
C SER A 120 -28.94 4.03 -0.21
N PHE A 121 -28.84 3.25 -1.29
CA PHE A 121 -29.91 3.09 -2.27
C PHE A 121 -31.18 2.49 -1.63
N ASN A 122 -31.04 1.35 -0.93
CA ASN A 122 -32.16 0.69 -0.24
C ASN A 122 -32.78 1.57 0.84
N GLN A 123 -31.96 2.35 1.55
CA GLN A 123 -32.43 3.32 2.54
C GLN A 123 -33.25 4.43 1.88
N GLY A 124 -32.84 4.91 0.70
CA GLY A 124 -33.61 5.86 -0.11
C GLY A 124 -35.00 5.35 -0.48
N GLU A 125 -35.10 4.10 -0.97
CA GLU A 125 -36.40 3.47 -1.26
C GLU A 125 -37.27 3.33 0.00
N SER A 126 -36.66 2.94 1.12
CA SER A 126 -37.35 2.83 2.41
C SER A 126 -37.91 4.18 2.88
N ILE A 127 -37.15 5.27 2.69
CA ILE A 127 -37.60 6.63 3.01
C ILE A 127 -38.78 7.05 2.13
N GLN A 128 -38.76 6.73 0.84
CA GLN A 128 -39.90 7.00 -0.04
C GLN A 128 -41.16 6.26 0.43
N ALA A 129 -41.03 4.99 0.82
CA ALA A 129 -42.14 4.20 1.35
C ALA A 129 -42.70 4.78 2.66
N VAL A 130 -41.83 5.21 3.58
CA VAL A 130 -42.25 5.88 4.83
C VAL A 130 -42.96 7.20 4.52
N THR A 131 -42.41 8.00 3.60
CA THR A 131 -43.01 9.28 3.21
C THR A 131 -44.41 9.10 2.63
N ALA A 132 -44.60 8.10 1.77
CA ALA A 132 -45.93 7.76 1.24
C ALA A 132 -46.92 7.36 2.35
N ARG A 133 -46.48 6.55 3.33
CA ARG A 133 -47.32 6.18 4.48
C ARG A 133 -47.68 7.39 5.36
N ILE A 134 -46.76 8.33 5.56
CA ILE A 134 -47.04 9.57 6.31
C ILE A 134 -48.10 10.41 5.57
N ALA A 135 -48.04 10.49 4.24
CA ALA A 135 -49.07 11.17 3.46
C ALA A 135 -50.45 10.53 3.62
N THR A 136 -50.53 9.19 3.63
CA THR A 136 -51.77 8.47 3.92
C THR A 136 -52.27 8.74 5.34
N LEU A 137 -51.39 8.74 6.34
CA LEU A 137 -51.76 9.07 7.72
C LEU A 137 -52.30 10.49 7.85
N ASN A 138 -51.68 11.47 7.16
CA ASN A 138 -52.19 12.84 7.11
C ASN A 138 -53.60 12.91 6.51
N GLN A 139 -53.87 12.15 5.44
CA GLN A 139 -55.21 12.09 4.84
C GLN A 139 -56.25 11.51 5.82
N VAL A 140 -55.92 10.42 6.52
CA VAL A 140 -56.81 9.83 7.53
C VAL A 140 -57.03 10.79 8.70
N ALA A 141 -55.98 11.51 9.13
CA ALA A 141 -56.10 12.52 10.19
C ALA A 141 -57.02 13.68 9.78
N GLN A 142 -56.94 14.15 8.53
CA GLN A 142 -57.87 15.15 7.99
C GLN A 142 -59.31 14.65 7.96
N GLN A 143 -59.56 13.44 7.44
CA GLN A 143 -60.89 12.84 7.46
C GLN A 143 -61.44 12.68 8.88
N THR A 144 -60.57 12.34 9.83
CA THR A 144 -60.96 12.25 11.24
C THR A 144 -61.41 13.61 11.77
N GLY A 145 -60.71 14.69 11.40
CA GLY A 145 -61.12 16.06 11.71
C GLY A 145 -62.49 16.42 11.12
N ASP A 146 -62.73 16.09 9.85
CA ASP A 146 -64.01 16.34 9.18
C ASP A 146 -65.17 15.60 9.85
N VAL A 147 -64.95 14.32 10.18
CA VAL A 147 -65.95 13.50 10.90
C VAL A 147 -66.25 14.08 12.28
N VAL A 148 -65.22 14.51 13.03
CA VAL A 148 -65.41 15.16 14.34
C VAL A 148 -66.21 16.46 14.20
N SER A 149 -65.96 17.26 13.16
CA SER A 149 -66.73 18.46 12.88
C SER A 149 -68.20 18.15 12.59
N ALA A 150 -68.47 17.17 11.73
CA ALA A 150 -69.83 16.72 11.41
C ALA A 150 -70.57 16.17 12.64
N VAL A 151 -69.88 15.40 13.50
CA VAL A 151 -70.44 14.90 14.77
C VAL A 151 -70.80 16.05 15.72
N THR A 152 -69.96 17.09 15.76
CA THR A 152 -70.22 18.28 16.58
C THR A 152 -71.46 19.02 16.11
N GLU A 153 -71.61 19.24 14.79
CA GLU A 153 -72.81 19.85 14.20
C GLU A 153 -74.07 19.01 14.47
N ALA A 154 -74.00 17.69 14.27
CA ALA A 154 -75.10 16.77 14.55
C ALA A 154 -75.51 16.82 16.03
N SER A 155 -74.54 16.90 16.94
CA SER A 155 -74.79 17.01 18.38
C SER A 155 -75.48 18.33 18.74
N GLN A 156 -75.05 19.45 18.14
CA GLN A 156 -75.70 20.76 18.34
C GLN A 156 -77.13 20.78 17.77
N SER A 157 -77.35 20.19 16.60
CA SER A 157 -78.68 20.08 16.00
C SER A 157 -79.62 19.24 16.87
N LEU A 158 -79.13 18.10 17.36
CA LEU A 158 -79.89 17.23 18.26
C LEU A 158 -80.22 17.92 19.59
N GLN A 159 -79.28 18.69 20.16
CA GLN A 159 -79.52 19.50 21.34
C GLN A 159 -80.63 20.54 21.09
N GLY A 160 -80.57 21.27 19.97
CA GLY A 160 -81.60 22.25 19.62
C GLY A 160 -82.99 21.64 19.42
N GLU A 161 -83.08 20.45 18.82
CA GLU A 161 -84.36 19.76 18.66
C GLU A 161 -84.90 19.22 20.00
N SER A 162 -84.02 18.75 20.88
CA SER A 162 -84.40 18.37 22.24
C SER A 162 -84.96 19.55 23.04
N GLU A 163 -84.36 20.75 22.94
CA GLU A 163 -84.89 21.97 23.56
C GLU A 163 -86.26 22.37 23.00
N ARG A 164 -86.48 22.19 21.69
CA ARG A 164 -87.78 22.45 21.06
C ARG A 164 -88.85 21.49 21.57
N LEU A 165 -88.54 20.19 21.66
CA LEU A 165 -89.43 19.19 22.22
C LEU A 165 -89.76 19.49 23.68
N GLU A 166 -88.77 19.89 24.48
CA GLU A 166 -88.99 20.28 25.88
C GLU A 166 -89.96 21.48 25.99
N LYS A 167 -89.73 22.53 25.19
CA LYS A 167 -90.63 23.70 25.13
C LYS A 167 -92.05 23.32 24.69
N ALA A 168 -92.18 22.42 23.72
CA ALA A 168 -93.48 21.93 23.27
C ALA A 168 -94.20 21.15 24.37
N MET A 169 -93.51 20.25 25.08
CA MET A 169 -94.07 19.50 26.21
C MET A 169 -94.44 20.40 27.39
N ALA A 170 -93.66 21.45 27.67
CA ALA A 170 -93.98 22.42 28.72
C ALA A 170 -95.34 23.12 28.49
N ARG A 171 -95.76 23.27 27.23
CA ARG A 171 -97.08 23.82 26.87
C ARG A 171 -98.25 22.88 27.22
N PHE A 172 -97.97 21.58 27.35
CA PHE A 172 -98.95 20.56 27.74
C PHE A 172 -98.87 20.21 29.24
N ARG A 173 -97.96 20.83 30.01
CA ARG A 173 -97.97 20.71 31.47
C ARG A 173 -99.14 21.53 32.03
N LEU A 174 -100.10 20.83 32.63
CA LEU A 174 -101.15 21.45 33.44
C LEU A 174 -100.54 22.07 34.70
N PRO A 175 -101.07 23.20 35.19
CA PRO A 175 -100.64 23.77 36.45
C PRO A 175 -100.82 22.71 37.55
N VAL A 176 -99.74 22.46 38.30
CA VAL A 176 -99.82 21.68 39.52
C VAL A 176 -100.67 22.51 40.49
N GLN A 177 -101.86 22.00 40.82
CA GLN A 177 -102.71 22.55 41.88
C GLN A 177 -102.02 22.39 43.24
#